data_AF-A0A2H5Y3S4-F1
#
_entry.id   AF-A0A2H5Y3S4-F1
#
_cell.length_a   1.000
_cell.length_b   1.000
_cell.length_c   1.000
_cell.angle_alpha   90.00
_cell.angle_beta   90.00
_cell.angle_gamma   90.00
#
_symmetry.space_group_name_H-M   'P 1'
#
loop_
_entity.id
_entity.type
_entity.pdbx_description
1 polymer ?
#
loop_
_entity_poly.entity_id
_entity_poly.type
_entity_poly.pdbx_seq_one_letter_code
_entity_poly.pdbx_strand_id
1 'polypeptide(L)'
;MPEQRVFHAPNLDMGRLVQALADWYRAQKFDVQVLDLPQGGVVIQARQEETWRNLLGVSSALNVVLRRQGDSLQVEIGAGKWVDKAVAAGAGLFLLWPLLFTAAYGAWQQSRLPQRTFEFIQYFIATGAALPADTAAWVAGRYTEAQRYVSAVQSTTAPAASGGEAAPGGAYRFCPQCGAELPAQARFCPACGAKLGG
;
A
#
# COMPACT_ATOMS: atom_id res chain seq x y z
N MET A 1 20.53 5.10 -0.84
CA MET A 1 19.87 5.18 0.48
C MET A 1 18.56 4.42 0.35
N PRO A 2 18.18 3.51 1.26
CA PRO A 2 16.88 2.86 1.16
C PRO A 2 15.76 3.90 1.19
N GLU A 3 14.76 3.73 0.33
CA GLU A 3 13.55 4.56 0.36
C GLU A 3 12.60 3.98 1.41
N GLN A 4 12.15 4.83 2.33
CA GLN A 4 11.23 4.42 3.38
C GLN A 4 9.91 5.18 3.27
N ARG A 5 8.79 4.48 3.41
CA ARG A 5 7.45 5.07 3.53
C ARG A 5 6.65 4.41 4.66
N VAL A 6 5.74 5.17 5.24
CA VAL A 6 4.79 4.69 6.24
C VAL A 6 3.38 4.87 5.67
N PHE A 7 2.55 3.83 5.78
CA PHE A 7 1.16 3.81 5.33
C PHE A 7 0.24 3.59 6.52
N HIS A 8 -0.88 4.32 6.57
CA HIS A 8 -1.97 3.99 7.49
C HIS A 8 -2.79 2.83 6.92
N ALA A 9 -2.85 1.72 7.66
CA ALA A 9 -3.39 0.44 7.23
C ALA A 9 -3.98 -0.37 8.41
N PRO A 10 -5.07 0.13 9.06
CA PRO A 10 -5.62 -0.46 10.29
C PRO A 10 -6.10 -1.91 10.10
N ASN A 11 -6.69 -2.21 8.93
CA ASN A 11 -7.27 -3.52 8.63
C ASN A 11 -6.39 -4.39 7.72
N LEU A 12 -5.07 -4.12 7.67
CA LEU A 12 -4.18 -4.82 6.76
C LEU A 12 -4.00 -6.29 7.16
N ASP A 13 -4.23 -7.19 6.21
CA ASP A 13 -3.76 -8.58 6.32
C ASP A 13 -2.33 -8.67 5.76
N MET A 14 -1.36 -8.84 6.66
CA MET A 14 0.06 -8.93 6.29
C MET A 14 0.36 -10.15 5.43
N GLY A 15 -0.28 -11.30 5.69
CA GLY A 15 -0.05 -12.53 4.92
C GLY A 15 -0.52 -12.37 3.48
N ARG A 16 -1.72 -11.79 3.29
CA ARG A 16 -2.24 -11.51 1.93
C ARG A 16 -1.41 -10.47 1.20
N LEU A 17 -0.95 -9.41 1.87
CA LEU A 17 -0.06 -8.42 1.25
C LEU A 17 1.26 -9.06 0.79
N VAL A 18 1.90 -9.84 1.66
CA VAL A 18 3.18 -10.51 1.36
C VAL A 18 3.04 -11.45 0.17
N GLN A 19 1.99 -12.27 0.16
CA GLN A 19 1.74 -13.21 -0.93
C GLN A 19 1.42 -12.47 -2.24
N ALA A 20 0.54 -11.48 -2.20
CA ALA A 20 0.17 -10.69 -3.37
C ALA A 20 1.37 -9.95 -3.98
N LEU A 21 2.23 -9.36 -3.15
CA LEU A 21 3.42 -8.65 -3.61
C LEU A 21 4.47 -9.62 -4.19
N ALA A 22 4.66 -10.78 -3.55
CA ALA A 22 5.55 -11.81 -4.07
C ALA A 22 5.07 -12.35 -5.44
N ASP A 23 3.77 -12.61 -5.58
CA ASP A 23 3.17 -13.07 -6.83
C ASP A 23 3.27 -12.01 -7.92
N TRP A 24 3.08 -10.73 -7.58
CA TRP A 24 3.26 -9.61 -8.50
C TRP A 24 4.70 -9.51 -9.04
N TYR A 25 5.71 -9.73 -8.21
CA TYR A 25 7.10 -9.81 -8.67
C TYR A 25 7.35 -11.04 -9.55
N ARG A 26 6.86 -12.23 -9.16
CA ARG A 26 7.01 -13.47 -9.96
C ARG A 26 6.39 -13.33 -11.35
N ALA A 27 5.22 -12.70 -11.43
CA ALA A 27 4.54 -12.43 -12.71
C ALA A 27 5.38 -11.55 -13.64
N GLN A 28 6.22 -10.68 -13.08
CA GLN A 28 7.20 -9.86 -13.80
C GLN A 28 8.55 -10.56 -14.04
N LYS A 29 8.60 -11.90 -13.89
CA LYS A 29 9.78 -12.74 -14.11
C LYS A 29 10.93 -12.50 -13.12
N PHE A 30 10.64 -11.98 -11.94
CA PHE A 30 11.61 -11.95 -10.86
C PHE A 30 11.66 -13.30 -10.14
N ASP A 31 12.88 -13.69 -9.75
CA ASP A 31 13.10 -14.66 -8.70
C ASP A 31 12.77 -14.01 -7.36
N VAL A 32 11.89 -14.63 -6.57
CA VAL A 32 11.39 -14.06 -5.32
C VAL A 32 11.68 -14.97 -4.12
N GLN A 33 12.17 -14.38 -3.03
CA GLN A 33 12.27 -15.02 -1.71
C GLN A 33 11.55 -14.20 -0.65
N VAL A 34 10.91 -14.89 0.29
CA VAL A 34 10.23 -14.29 1.44
C VAL A 34 10.90 -14.82 2.69
N LEU A 35 11.30 -13.93 3.59
CA LEU A 35 11.99 -14.26 4.83
C LEU A 35 11.33 -13.54 6.00
N ASP A 36 11.03 -14.26 7.08
CA ASP A 36 10.55 -13.67 8.32
C ASP A 36 11.70 -13.09 9.14
N LEU A 37 11.50 -11.90 9.71
CA LEU A 37 12.49 -11.24 10.53
C LEU A 37 12.34 -11.64 12.00
N PRO A 38 13.43 -11.99 12.72
CA PRO A 38 13.37 -12.37 14.13
C PRO A 38 12.79 -11.28 15.05
N GLN A 39 12.94 -10.01 14.67
CA GLN A 39 12.44 -8.84 15.41
C GLN A 39 11.04 -8.40 14.95
N GLY A 40 10.36 -9.24 14.16
CA GLY A 40 9.08 -8.93 13.53
C GLY A 40 9.23 -8.27 12.16
N GLY A 41 8.23 -8.53 11.32
CA GLY A 41 8.20 -8.09 9.93
C GLY A 41 8.66 -9.16 8.95
N VAL A 42 8.57 -8.83 7.67
CA VAL A 42 8.84 -9.74 6.55
C VAL A 42 9.73 -9.02 5.54
N VAL A 43 10.69 -9.73 4.97
CA VAL A 43 11.47 -9.26 3.83
C VAL A 43 11.06 -10.04 2.60
N ILE A 44 10.79 -9.32 1.52
CA ILE A 44 10.61 -9.87 0.19
C ILE A 44 11.82 -9.44 -0.64
N GLN A 45 12.61 -10.40 -1.10
CA GLN A 45 13.72 -10.17 -2.03
C GLN A 45 13.25 -10.52 -3.45
N ALA A 46 13.50 -9.64 -4.42
CA ALA A 46 13.22 -9.86 -5.83
C ALA A 46 14.48 -9.60 -6.67
N ARG A 47 14.96 -10.61 -7.41
CA ARG A 47 16.10 -10.45 -8.36
C ARG A 47 15.67 -10.74 -9.79
N GLN A 48 16.29 -10.07 -10.75
CA GLN A 48 16.14 -10.38 -12.17
C GLN A 48 17.27 -11.34 -12.59
N GLU A 49 16.92 -12.48 -13.21
CA GLU A 49 17.89 -13.53 -13.55
C GLU A 49 18.85 -13.12 -14.68
N GLU A 50 18.41 -12.30 -15.62
CA GLU A 50 19.15 -12.01 -16.87
C GLU A 50 20.05 -10.75 -16.84
N THR A 51 19.80 -9.77 -15.97
CA THR A 51 20.34 -8.40 -16.18
C THR A 51 21.70 -8.13 -15.52
N TRP A 52 22.34 -9.10 -14.85
CA TRP A 52 23.60 -8.89 -14.13
C TRP A 52 24.76 -9.87 -14.44
N ARG A 53 24.67 -10.71 -15.48
CA ARG A 53 25.75 -11.66 -15.80
C ARG A 53 27.07 -11.01 -16.27
N ASN A 54 27.07 -9.71 -16.61
CA ASN A 54 28.21 -9.08 -17.30
C ASN A 54 28.92 -7.93 -16.56
N LEU A 55 28.52 -7.56 -15.33
CA LEU A 55 29.26 -6.57 -14.53
C LEU A 55 29.37 -7.01 -13.05
N LEU A 56 30.60 -7.41 -12.66
CA LEU A 56 31.08 -7.57 -11.28
C LEU A 56 30.44 -8.64 -10.37
N GLY A 57 29.76 -9.67 -10.90
CA GLY A 57 29.43 -10.88 -10.12
C GLY A 57 28.55 -10.67 -8.88
N VAL A 58 27.86 -9.53 -8.77
CA VAL A 58 27.00 -9.21 -7.64
C VAL A 58 25.56 -9.53 -8.02
N SER A 59 25.03 -10.65 -7.52
CA SER A 59 23.62 -11.00 -7.63
C SER A 59 22.77 -9.98 -6.86
N SER A 60 22.39 -8.90 -7.52
CA SER A 60 21.67 -7.77 -6.92
C SER A 60 20.18 -8.07 -6.82
N ALA A 61 19.60 -7.87 -5.64
CA ALA A 61 18.18 -8.05 -5.34
C ALA A 61 17.56 -6.74 -4.85
N LEU A 62 16.31 -6.49 -5.21
CA LEU A 62 15.47 -5.52 -4.53
C LEU A 62 14.94 -6.16 -3.25
N ASN A 63 15.20 -5.53 -2.12
CA ASN A 63 14.68 -5.95 -0.83
C ASN A 63 13.57 -4.99 -0.40
N VAL A 64 12.41 -5.55 -0.09
CA VAL A 64 11.26 -4.85 0.47
C VAL A 64 11.05 -5.37 1.88
N VAL A 65 11.25 -4.52 2.88
CA VAL A 65 11.03 -4.84 4.28
C VAL A 65 9.70 -4.26 4.71
N LEU A 66 8.84 -5.12 5.22
CA LEU A 66 7.50 -4.79 5.70
C LEU A 66 7.47 -4.98 7.22
N ARG A 67 7.22 -3.90 7.97
CA ARG A 67 7.05 -3.93 9.42
C ARG A 67 5.71 -3.32 9.79
N ARG A 68 4.85 -4.07 10.46
CA ARG A 68 3.58 -3.57 10.98
C ARG A 68 3.78 -3.03 12.40
N GLN A 69 3.27 -1.83 12.65
CA GLN A 69 3.26 -1.16 13.96
C GLN A 69 1.85 -0.64 14.23
N GLY A 70 1.03 -1.41 14.94
CA GLY A 70 -0.39 -1.11 15.14
C GLY A 70 -1.14 -0.97 13.81
N ASP A 71 -1.72 0.21 13.59
CA ASP A 71 -2.45 0.58 12.37
C ASP A 71 -1.55 1.13 11.25
N SER A 72 -0.23 1.07 11.41
CA SER A 72 0.71 1.55 10.39
C SER A 72 1.54 0.41 9.80
N LEU A 73 1.78 0.49 8.50
CA LEU A 73 2.75 -0.33 7.79
C LEU A 73 3.95 0.52 7.41
N GLN A 74 5.12 0.20 7.96
CA GLN A 74 6.39 0.74 7.52
C GLN A 74 6.96 -0.15 6.41
N VAL A 75 7.33 0.48 5.30
CA VAL A 75 7.90 -0.16 4.12
C VAL A 75 9.24 0.47 3.84
N GLU A 76 10.28 -0.35 3.76
CA GLU A 76 11.63 0.07 3.41
C GLU A 76 12.09 -0.71 2.17
N ILE A 77 12.53 0.01 1.14
CA ILE A 77 12.96 -0.57 -0.13
C ILE A 77 14.41 -0.22 -0.38
N GLY A 78 15.25 -1.22 -0.63
CA GLY A 78 16.67 -1.02 -0.89
C GLY A 78 17.26 -2.10 -1.79
N ALA A 79 18.43 -1.81 -2.37
CA ALA A 79 19.20 -2.81 -3.10
C ALA A 79 20.01 -3.66 -2.13
N GLY A 80 19.96 -4.99 -2.24
CA GLY A 80 20.69 -5.93 -1.40
C GLY A 80 21.37 -7.01 -2.23
N LYS A 81 22.18 -7.83 -1.56
CA LYS A 81 22.70 -9.07 -2.15
C LYS A 81 21.59 -10.14 -2.10
N TRP A 82 21.43 -10.87 -3.19
CA TRP A 82 20.58 -12.05 -3.20
C TRP A 82 21.14 -13.11 -2.25
N VAL A 83 20.29 -13.62 -1.37
CA VAL A 83 20.64 -14.71 -0.46
C VAL A 83 20.29 -16.04 -1.13
N ASP A 84 21.20 -17.00 -1.16
CA ASP A 84 20.88 -18.32 -1.70
C ASP A 84 19.99 -19.12 -0.74
N LYS A 85 19.04 -19.89 -1.30
CA LYS A 85 18.02 -20.66 -0.56
C LYS A 85 18.61 -21.63 0.49
N ALA A 86 19.85 -22.08 0.30
CA ALA A 86 20.54 -22.98 1.23
C ALA A 86 20.94 -22.33 2.57
N VAL A 87 20.97 -20.99 2.63
CA VAL A 87 21.35 -20.22 3.83
C VAL A 87 20.14 -19.68 4.59
N ALA A 88 18.95 -19.67 3.97
CA ALA A 88 17.73 -19.08 4.54
C ALA A 88 17.25 -19.73 5.85
N ALA A 89 17.85 -20.86 6.27
CA ALA A 89 17.60 -21.49 7.56
C ALA A 89 18.44 -20.93 8.74
N GLY A 90 19.35 -19.97 8.49
CA GLY A 90 20.20 -19.35 9.52
C GLY A 90 20.30 -17.83 9.35
N ALA A 91 19.52 -17.08 10.13
CA ALA A 91 19.33 -15.62 10.06
C ALA A 91 20.60 -14.74 10.24
N GLY A 92 21.80 -15.33 10.33
CA GLY A 92 23.05 -14.64 10.68
C GLY A 92 23.59 -13.68 9.61
N LEU A 93 23.32 -13.92 8.32
CA LEU A 93 23.81 -13.06 7.24
C LEU A 93 22.90 -11.86 6.92
N PHE A 94 21.69 -11.81 7.46
CA PHE A 94 20.74 -10.72 7.20
C PHE A 94 21.08 -9.43 7.98
N LEU A 95 21.84 -9.52 9.07
CA LEU A 95 22.18 -8.37 9.95
C LEU A 95 23.24 -7.42 9.37
N LEU A 96 24.01 -7.82 8.37
CA LEU A 96 25.08 -7.00 7.78
C LEU A 96 24.63 -6.20 6.54
N TRP A 97 23.36 -6.33 6.15
CA TRP A 97 22.81 -5.70 4.95
C TRP A 97 22.74 -4.16 4.95
N PRO A 98 22.67 -3.42 6.09
CA PRO A 98 22.69 -1.95 6.05
C PRO A 98 24.02 -1.38 5.56
N LEU A 99 25.09 -2.18 5.64
CA LEU A 99 26.43 -1.79 5.24
C LEU A 99 26.76 -2.20 3.79
N LEU A 100 25.88 -2.95 3.13
CA LEU A 100 26.08 -3.45 1.75
C LEU A 100 25.35 -2.63 0.67
N PHE A 101 24.68 -1.53 1.05
CA PHE A 101 23.84 -0.70 0.17
C PHE A 101 24.59 0.14 -0.89
N THR A 102 25.91 0.04 -1.01
CA THR A 102 26.72 1.07 -1.69
C THR A 102 26.91 0.85 -3.19
N ALA A 103 26.76 -0.37 -3.73
CA ALA A 103 27.15 -0.64 -5.12
C ALA A 103 25.99 -0.77 -6.13
N ALA A 104 24.77 -1.13 -5.71
CA ALA A 104 23.68 -1.48 -6.63
C ALA A 104 22.52 -0.45 -6.70
N TYR A 105 22.53 0.58 -5.86
CA TYR A 105 21.39 1.50 -5.72
C TYR A 105 21.08 2.32 -7.00
N GLY A 106 22.11 2.76 -7.72
CA GLY A 106 21.95 3.61 -8.91
C GLY A 106 21.21 2.94 -10.07
N ALA A 107 21.44 1.63 -10.30
CA ALA A 107 20.79 0.88 -11.37
C ALA A 107 19.31 0.57 -11.06
N TRP A 108 18.96 0.34 -9.78
CA TRP A 108 17.59 0.06 -9.37
C TRP A 108 16.69 1.30 -9.33
N GLN A 109 17.22 2.46 -8.93
CA GLN A 109 16.44 3.70 -8.89
C GLN A 109 15.93 4.11 -10.29
N GLN A 110 16.62 3.68 -11.36
CA GLN A 110 16.24 3.93 -12.75
C GLN A 110 15.12 2.98 -13.26
N SER A 111 14.93 1.83 -12.62
CA SER A 111 13.98 0.78 -13.05
C SER A 111 12.50 1.07 -12.75
N ARG A 112 12.22 2.14 -11.99
CA ARG A 112 10.88 2.47 -11.45
C ARG A 112 10.27 1.41 -10.51
N LEU A 113 10.95 0.30 -10.24
CA LEU A 113 10.43 -0.79 -9.40
C LEU A 113 10.15 -0.36 -7.96
N PRO A 114 11.02 0.40 -7.26
CA PRO A 114 10.71 0.91 -5.93
C PRO A 114 9.41 1.71 -5.91
N GLN A 115 9.22 2.62 -6.87
CA GLN A 115 8.01 3.43 -6.98
C GLN A 115 6.77 2.57 -7.23
N ARG A 116 6.82 1.64 -8.20
CA ARG A 116 5.72 0.70 -8.49
C ARG A 116 5.37 -0.19 -7.30
N THR A 117 6.36 -0.55 -6.49
CA THR A 117 6.16 -1.35 -5.27
C THR A 117 5.35 -0.56 -4.25
N PHE A 118 5.69 0.71 -4.02
CA PHE A 118 4.90 1.57 -3.14
C PHE A 118 3.47 1.78 -3.67
N GLU A 119 3.32 1.97 -4.98
CA GLU A 119 2.00 2.11 -5.63
C GLU A 119 1.14 0.86 -5.46
N PHE A 120 1.75 -0.33 -5.64
CA PHE A 120 1.11 -1.61 -5.40
C PHE A 120 0.62 -1.72 -3.95
N ILE A 121 1.49 -1.43 -2.99
CA ILE A 121 1.16 -1.49 -1.56
C ILE A 121 0.02 -0.52 -1.23
N GLN A 122 0.07 0.70 -1.76
CA GLN A 122 -0.99 1.69 -1.56
C GLN A 122 -2.34 1.21 -2.13
N TYR A 123 -2.34 0.63 -3.33
CA TYR A 123 -3.55 0.07 -3.92
C TYR A 123 -4.10 -1.11 -3.11
N PHE A 124 -3.21 -2.02 -2.67
CA PHE A 124 -3.60 -3.18 -1.89
C PHE A 124 -4.21 -2.76 -0.55
N ILE A 125 -3.64 -1.77 0.13
CA ILE A 125 -4.21 -1.21 1.37
C ILE A 125 -5.59 -0.60 1.12
N ALA A 126 -5.77 0.12 0.00
CA ALA A 126 -7.03 0.78 -0.32
C ALA A 126 -8.15 -0.18 -0.74
N THR A 127 -7.82 -1.32 -1.37
CA THR A 127 -8.81 -2.19 -2.03
C THR A 127 -8.90 -3.59 -1.43
N GLY A 128 -7.88 -4.05 -0.71
CA GLY A 128 -7.71 -5.45 -0.30
C GLY A 128 -7.42 -6.42 -1.46
N ALA A 129 -7.19 -5.91 -2.68
CA ALA A 129 -6.96 -6.69 -3.88
C ALA A 129 -5.53 -6.53 -4.42
N ALA A 130 -4.98 -7.60 -4.99
CA ALA A 130 -3.70 -7.55 -5.70
C ALA A 130 -3.88 -6.82 -7.03
N LEU A 131 -2.93 -5.94 -7.40
CA LEU A 131 -2.91 -5.39 -8.76
C LEU A 131 -2.57 -6.50 -9.77
N PRO A 132 -3.35 -6.67 -10.84
CA PRO A 132 -2.96 -7.50 -11.98
C PRO A 132 -1.59 -7.05 -12.53
N ALA A 133 -0.70 -7.99 -12.83
CA ALA A 133 0.69 -7.69 -13.20
C ALA A 133 0.82 -6.84 -14.48
N ASP A 134 -0.11 -7.02 -15.42
CA ASP A 134 -0.25 -6.24 -16.66
C ASP A 134 -0.77 -4.82 -16.40
N THR A 135 -1.63 -4.63 -15.40
CA THR A 135 -2.15 -3.30 -15.04
C THR A 135 -1.12 -2.42 -14.34
N ALA A 136 -0.11 -2.97 -13.68
CA ALA A 136 0.90 -2.16 -12.98
C ALA A 136 1.73 -1.28 -13.95
N ALA A 137 1.95 -1.73 -15.18
CA ALA A 137 2.56 -0.92 -16.24
C ALA A 137 1.62 0.20 -16.73
N TRP A 138 0.31 -0.04 -16.75
CA TRP A 138 -0.73 0.92 -17.13
C TRP A 138 -1.01 1.96 -16.02
N VAL A 139 -1.02 1.53 -14.76
CA VAL A 139 -1.27 2.35 -13.57
C VAL A 139 -0.12 3.32 -13.30
N ALA A 140 1.14 2.91 -13.50
CA ALA A 140 2.30 3.79 -13.31
C ALA A 140 2.30 5.05 -14.21
N GLY A 141 1.63 5.00 -15.37
CA GLY A 141 1.45 6.17 -16.25
C GLY A 141 0.32 7.10 -15.81
N ARG A 142 -0.65 6.58 -15.05
CA ARG A 142 -1.89 7.27 -14.65
C ARG A 142 -1.92 7.63 -13.17
N TYR A 143 -0.91 7.26 -12.38
CA TYR A 143 -0.88 7.52 -10.94
C TYR A 143 -0.89 9.01 -10.60
N THR A 144 -0.30 9.87 -11.43
CA THR A 144 -0.38 11.32 -11.24
C THR A 144 -1.79 11.85 -11.48
N GLU A 145 -2.53 11.26 -12.41
CA GLU A 145 -3.90 11.64 -12.73
C GLU A 145 -4.89 11.05 -11.71
N ALA A 146 -4.67 9.80 -11.28
CA ALA A 146 -5.39 9.15 -10.19
C ALA A 146 -5.11 9.82 -8.85
N GLN A 147 -3.88 10.24 -8.54
CA GLN A 147 -3.59 11.05 -7.35
C GLN A 147 -4.27 12.40 -7.43
N ARG A 148 -4.32 13.05 -8.60
CA ARG A 148 -5.08 14.31 -8.75
C ARG A 148 -6.56 14.09 -8.50
N TYR A 149 -7.13 13.02 -9.04
CA TYR A 149 -8.54 12.67 -8.82
C TYR A 149 -8.82 12.32 -7.36
N VAL A 150 -8.01 11.46 -6.74
CA VAL A 150 -8.16 11.09 -5.31
C VAL A 150 -7.91 12.29 -4.40
N SER A 151 -6.91 13.14 -4.68
CA SER A 151 -6.67 14.38 -3.94
C SER A 151 -7.82 15.37 -4.12
N ALA A 152 -8.42 15.45 -5.31
CA ALA A 152 -9.59 16.28 -5.56
C ALA A 152 -10.82 15.75 -4.82
N VAL A 153 -11.06 14.43 -4.88
CA VAL A 153 -12.17 13.78 -4.17
C VAL A 153 -12.00 13.86 -2.66
N GLN A 154 -10.77 13.73 -2.16
CA GLN A 154 -10.40 13.86 -0.75
C GLN A 154 -10.45 15.31 -0.29
N SER A 155 -10.22 16.28 -1.18
CA SER A 155 -10.49 17.70 -0.90
C SER A 155 -12.00 17.99 -0.81
N THR A 156 -12.83 17.24 -1.53
CA THR A 156 -14.30 17.35 -1.43
C THR A 156 -14.93 16.52 -0.32
N THR A 157 -14.18 15.59 0.29
CA THR A 157 -14.68 14.69 1.35
C THR A 157 -13.92 14.81 2.66
N ALA A 158 -12.87 15.62 2.73
CA ALA A 158 -12.29 16.06 4.00
C ALA A 158 -13.38 16.82 4.77
N PRO A 159 -13.71 16.44 6.02
CA PRO A 159 -14.53 17.29 6.85
C PRO A 159 -13.76 18.60 6.99
N ALA A 160 -14.35 19.69 6.48
CA ALA A 160 -13.77 21.01 6.59
C ALA A 160 -13.44 21.27 8.07
N ALA A 161 -12.15 21.39 8.37
CA ALA A 161 -11.72 21.94 9.63
C ALA A 161 -12.40 23.30 9.77
N SER A 162 -13.27 23.35 10.77
CA SER A 162 -14.28 24.35 11.04
C SER A 162 -13.69 25.73 11.23
N GLY A 163 -14.02 26.62 10.28
CA GLY A 163 -14.12 28.06 10.51
C GLY A 163 -15.52 28.51 10.11
N GLY A 164 -16.33 28.91 11.09
CA GLY A 164 -17.45 29.84 10.90
C GLY A 164 -18.88 29.27 10.84
N GLU A 165 -19.61 29.50 11.94
CA GLU A 165 -21.02 29.88 12.05
C GLU A 165 -22.19 28.91 11.71
N ALA A 166 -23.13 28.83 12.67
CA ALA A 166 -24.24 27.90 12.86
C ALA A 166 -25.54 28.15 12.04
N ALA A 167 -26.42 27.14 11.95
CA ALA A 167 -27.86 27.19 12.33
C ALA A 167 -28.67 25.93 11.90
N PRO A 168 -29.85 25.64 12.51
CA PRO A 168 -30.20 25.67 13.92
C PRO A 168 -30.45 24.24 14.46
N GLY A 169 -30.39 24.08 15.79
CA GLY A 169 -30.81 22.86 16.50
C GLY A 169 -32.30 22.62 16.42
N GLY A 170 -32.78 22.16 15.27
CA GLY A 170 -34.12 21.58 15.14
C GLY A 170 -34.13 20.16 15.68
N ALA A 171 -35.13 19.82 16.47
CA ALA A 171 -35.34 18.44 16.92
C ALA A 171 -35.33 17.47 15.72
N TYR A 172 -34.75 16.30 15.89
CA TYR A 172 -34.82 15.21 14.92
C TYR A 172 -35.93 14.24 15.31
N ARG A 173 -36.55 13.59 14.33
CA ARG A 173 -37.56 12.55 14.51
C ARG A 173 -37.23 11.33 13.66
N PHE A 174 -37.68 10.15 14.08
CA PHE A 174 -37.52 8.93 13.30
C PHE A 174 -38.76 8.67 12.44
N CYS A 175 -38.53 8.16 11.23
CA CYS A 175 -39.60 7.74 10.33
C CYS A 175 -40.34 6.54 10.94
N PRO A 176 -41.67 6.60 11.15
CA PRO A 176 -42.42 5.47 11.68
C PRO A 176 -42.57 4.30 10.70
N GLN A 177 -42.20 4.47 9.43
CA GLN A 177 -42.30 3.42 8.41
C GLN A 177 -41.00 2.65 8.17
N CYS A 178 -39.84 3.31 8.21
CA CYS A 178 -38.56 2.64 7.98
C CYS A 178 -37.49 2.90 9.05
N GLY A 179 -37.76 3.74 10.05
CA GLY A 179 -36.81 4.06 11.11
C GLY A 179 -35.72 5.06 10.75
N ALA A 180 -35.72 5.64 9.54
CA ALA A 180 -34.73 6.63 9.15
C ALA A 180 -34.82 7.91 10.01
N GLU A 181 -33.67 8.45 10.41
CA GLU A 181 -33.57 9.74 11.09
C GLU A 181 -33.89 10.89 10.12
N LEU A 182 -34.74 11.82 10.56
CA LEU A 182 -35.26 12.90 9.75
C LEU A 182 -35.30 14.20 10.54
N PRO A 183 -35.13 15.36 9.89
CA PRO A 183 -35.39 16.63 10.55
C PRO A 183 -36.88 16.76 10.92
N ALA A 184 -37.21 17.40 12.05
CA ALA A 184 -38.59 17.52 12.53
C ALA A 184 -39.58 18.05 11.48
N GLN A 185 -39.14 18.94 10.59
CA GLN A 185 -39.97 19.54 9.53
C GLN A 185 -40.04 18.74 8.22
N ALA A 186 -39.47 17.53 8.13
CA ALA A 186 -39.51 16.72 6.91
C ALA A 186 -40.94 16.28 6.55
N ARG A 187 -41.48 16.76 5.42
CA ARG A 187 -42.83 16.41 4.93
C ARG A 187 -42.91 15.02 4.27
N PHE A 188 -41.77 14.48 3.85
CA PHE A 188 -41.64 13.18 3.19
C PHE A 188 -40.34 12.51 3.62
N CYS A 189 -40.33 11.19 3.70
CA CYS A 189 -39.15 10.40 4.02
C CYS A 189 -38.35 10.09 2.75
N PRO A 190 -37.09 10.56 2.60
CA PRO A 190 -36.26 10.27 1.43
C PRO A 190 -35.80 8.80 1.37
N ALA A 191 -35.82 8.09 2.49
CA ALA A 191 -35.37 6.70 2.55
C ALA A 191 -36.43 5.70 2.05
N CYS A 192 -37.72 5.98 2.21
CA CYS A 192 -38.80 5.03 1.88
C CYS A 192 -39.98 5.65 1.14
N GLY A 193 -39.98 6.97 0.90
CA GLY A 193 -41.05 7.67 0.20
C GLY A 193 -42.31 7.96 1.04
N ALA A 194 -42.37 7.51 2.31
CA ALA A 194 -43.53 7.73 3.16
C ALA A 194 -43.78 9.23 3.40
N LYS A 195 -45.04 9.67 3.25
CA LYS A 195 -45.47 11.04 3.55
C LYS A 195 -45.60 11.22 5.06
N LEU A 196 -44.89 12.18 5.61
CA LEU A 196 -44.85 12.48 7.04
C LEU A 196 -45.57 13.81 7.22
N GLY A 197 -46.87 13.74 7.56
CA GLY A 197 -47.82 14.85 7.53
C GLY A 197 -47.28 16.20 8.04
N GLY A 198 -47.73 17.26 7.38
CA GLY A 198 -47.54 18.65 7.82
C GLY A 198 -48.61 19.05 8.84
#